data_AF-A0A2S8WYY9-F1
#
_entry.id   AF-A0A2S8WYY9-F1
#
_cell.length_a   1.000
_cell.length_b   1.000
_cell.length_c   1.000
_cell.angle_alpha   90.00
_cell.angle_beta   90.00
_cell.angle_gamma   90.00
#
_symmetry.space_group_name_H-M   'P 1'
#
loop_
_entity.id
_entity.type
_entity.pdbx_description
1 polymer ?
#
loop_
_entity_poly.entity_id
_entity_poly.type
_entity_poly.pdbx_seq_one_letter_code
_entity_poly.pdbx_strand_id
1 'polypeptide(L)'
;MVSKSFILLNWPDEHMLRDHNNYRIYAQSIIQHLEVVKQCLAVGFTINEIQSMISKHGFSNNDQASIIQAKISEIEETQNKLENSRQNLYEILKSDITCEDGFGKY
;
A
#
# COMPACT_ATOMS: atom_id res chain seq x y z
N MET A 1 -8.61 -11.57 16.52
CA MET A 1 -7.15 -11.31 16.57
C MET A 1 -6.87 -10.10 15.70
N VAL A 2 -6.64 -8.93 16.29
CA VAL A 2 -6.17 -7.76 15.52
C VAL A 2 -4.69 -8.01 15.26
N SER A 3 -4.33 -8.12 13.98
CA SER A 3 -2.98 -8.48 13.55
C SER A 3 -1.95 -7.55 14.20
N LYS A 4 -0.89 -8.11 14.79
CA LYS A 4 0.22 -7.41 15.46
C LYS A 4 0.86 -6.30 14.60
N SER A 5 0.62 -6.31 13.30
CA SER A 5 1.14 -5.33 12.33
C SER A 5 0.67 -3.88 12.56
N PHE A 6 -0.49 -3.65 13.19
CA PHE A 6 -0.96 -2.27 13.47
C PHE A 6 -0.23 -1.60 14.66
N ILE A 7 0.46 -2.38 15.49
CA ILE A 7 1.10 -1.91 16.73
C ILE A 7 2.57 -1.48 16.47
N LEU A 8 3.13 -1.79 15.29
CA LEU A 8 4.56 -1.58 14.96
C LEU A 8 4.85 -0.35 14.10
N LEU A 9 3.85 0.46 13.75
CA LEU A 9 4.15 1.86 13.47
C LEU A 9 4.60 2.45 14.81
N ASN A 10 5.87 2.84 14.93
CA ASN A 10 6.35 3.59 16.10
C ASN A 10 5.59 4.91 16.13
N TRP A 11 4.39 4.89 16.71
CA TRP A 11 3.59 6.06 17.00
C TRP A 11 4.43 6.92 17.92
N PRO A 12 4.70 8.18 17.56
CA PRO A 12 5.52 8.98 18.43
C PRO A 12 4.75 9.17 19.75
N ASP A 13 5.40 8.79 20.86
CA ASP A 13 4.86 8.92 22.23
C ASP A 13 4.37 10.35 22.52
N GLU A 14 4.79 11.33 21.70
CA GLU A 14 4.37 12.73 21.73
C GLU A 14 2.86 12.96 21.53
N HIS A 15 2.11 11.97 21.05
CA HIS A 15 0.66 12.09 20.79
C HIS A 15 -0.21 11.11 21.57
N MET A 16 0.38 10.26 22.42
CA MET A 16 -0.34 9.22 23.14
C MET A 16 0.13 9.11 24.58
N LEU A 17 -0.79 9.37 25.51
CA LEU A 17 -0.61 9.07 26.93
C LEU A 17 -1.45 7.87 27.33
N ARG A 18 -1.24 7.38 28.55
CA ARG A 18 -2.06 6.34 29.16
C ARG A 18 -2.73 6.87 30.42
N ASP A 19 -3.99 6.53 30.61
CA ASP A 19 -4.72 6.84 31.84
C ASP A 19 -4.36 5.85 32.97
N HIS A 20 -4.96 6.05 34.14
CA HIS A 20 -4.77 5.18 35.31
C HIS A 20 -5.25 3.73 35.08
N ASN A 21 -6.12 3.50 34.09
CA ASN A 21 -6.61 2.18 33.69
C ASN A 21 -5.85 1.61 32.48
N ASN A 22 -4.74 2.25 32.08
CA ASN A 22 -3.92 1.87 30.94
C ASN A 22 -4.60 2.01 29.56
N TYR A 23 -5.70 2.77 29.46
CA TYR A 23 -6.29 3.17 28.19
C TYR A 23 -5.47 4.27 27.52
N ARG A 24 -5.40 4.23 26.19
CA ARG A 24 -4.68 5.24 25.40
C ARG A 24 -5.52 6.51 25.30
N ILE A 25 -4.94 7.64 25.68
CA ILE A 25 -5.49 8.98 25.47
C ILE A 25 -4.69 9.62 24.34
N TYR A 26 -5.36 10.00 23.26
CA TYR A 26 -4.73 10.58 22.09
C TYR A 26 -4.89 12.10 22.07
N ALA A 27 -3.84 12.80 21.69
CA ALA A 27 -3.91 14.22 21.39
C ALA A 27 -4.69 14.47 20.08
N GLN A 28 -5.41 15.58 19.99
CA GLN A 28 -6.15 15.96 18.77
C GLN A 28 -5.25 16.03 17.51
N SER A 29 -3.98 16.37 17.69
CA SER A 29 -2.97 16.43 16.62
C SER A 29 -2.79 15.10 15.89
N ILE A 30 -3.07 13.95 16.53
CA ILE A 30 -2.94 12.64 15.88
C ILE A 30 -3.90 12.47 14.70
N ILE A 31 -5.02 13.20 14.69
CA ILE A 31 -6.06 13.02 13.65
C ILE A 31 -5.50 13.39 12.27
N GLN A 32 -4.72 14.48 12.18
CA GLN A 32 -4.10 14.88 10.92
C GLN A 32 -3.11 13.82 10.43
N HIS A 33 -2.31 13.27 11.34
CA HIS A 33 -1.38 12.19 11.02
C HIS A 33 -2.12 10.94 10.49
N LEU A 34 -3.20 10.54 11.18
CA LEU A 34 -4.04 9.41 10.77
C LEU A 34 -4.72 9.61 9.42
N GLU A 35 -5.18 10.83 9.13
CA GLU A 35 -5.82 11.13 7.85
C GLU A 35 -4.83 11.00 6.69
N VAL A 36 -3.58 11.46 6.85
CA VAL A 36 -2.52 11.28 5.85
C VAL A 36 -2.20 9.80 5.64
N VAL A 37 -2.02 9.03 6.73
CA VAL A 37 -1.76 7.58 6.65
C VAL A 37 -2.90 6.86 5.93
N LYS A 38 -4.15 7.19 6.25
CA LYS A 38 -5.35 6.64 5.62
C LYS A 38 -5.37 6.93 4.11
N GLN A 39 -5.05 8.16 3.71
CA GLN A 39 -4.99 8.54 2.30
C GLN A 39 -3.88 7.78 1.55
N CYS A 40 -2.69 7.67 2.13
CA CYS A 40 -1.59 6.90 1.54
C CYS A 40 -1.99 5.43 1.32
N LEU A 41 -2.61 4.79 2.32
CA LEU A 41 -3.09 3.42 2.20
C LEU A 41 -4.16 3.29 1.11
N ALA A 42 -5.09 4.25 1.02
CA ALA A 42 -6.17 4.22 0.03
C ALA A 42 -5.67 4.30 -1.42
N VAL A 43 -4.51 4.92 -1.66
CA VAL A 43 -3.90 5.03 -2.99
C VAL A 43 -2.84 3.95 -3.27
N GLY A 44 -2.72 2.94 -2.40
CA GLY A 44 -1.87 1.77 -2.65
C GLY A 44 -0.44 1.87 -2.12
N PHE A 45 -0.13 2.80 -1.22
CA PHE A 45 1.11 2.70 -0.44
C PHE A 45 1.00 1.56 0.57
N THR A 46 2.08 0.81 0.73
CA THR A 46 2.26 -0.21 1.75
C THR A 46 2.62 0.42 3.10
N ILE A 47 2.40 -0.32 4.17
CA ILE A 47 2.81 0.11 5.53
C ILE A 47 4.31 0.39 5.59
N ASN A 48 5.14 -0.39 4.89
CA ASN A 48 6.59 -0.22 4.89
C ASN A 48 7.03 1.08 4.19
N GLU A 49 6.36 1.44 3.10
CA GLU A 49 6.60 2.71 2.40
C GLU A 49 6.20 3.88 3.30
N ILE A 50 5.03 3.80 3.94
CA ILE A 50 4.56 4.82 4.88
C ILE A 50 5.51 4.95 6.08
N GLN A 51 6.01 3.85 6.64
CA GLN A 51 7.03 3.89 7.70
C GLN A 51 8.31 4.57 7.24
N SER A 52 8.76 4.28 6.01
CA SER A 52 9.94 4.92 5.41
C SER A 52 9.72 6.42 5.20
N MET A 53 8.50 6.83 4.85
CA MET A 53 8.11 8.23 4.75
C MET A 53 8.12 8.91 6.12
N ILE A 54 7.47 8.33 7.14
CA ILE A 54 7.40 8.90 8.49
C ILE A 54 8.80 9.02 9.14
N SER A 55 9.71 8.09 8.83
CA SER A 55 11.08 8.10 9.36
C SER A 55 11.95 9.22 8.77
N LYS A 56 11.53 9.83 7.65
CA LYS A 56 12.15 11.07 7.16
C LYS A 56 11.65 12.22 8.03
N HIS A 57 12.53 12.82 8.83
CA HIS A 57 12.23 13.98 9.67
C HIS A 57 11.92 15.25 8.86
N GLY A 58 10.81 15.21 8.12
CA GLY A 58 10.40 16.23 7.15
C GLY A 58 10.50 15.74 5.71
N PHE A 59 9.62 16.26 4.87
CA PHE A 59 9.60 16.06 3.42
C PHE A 59 9.87 17.40 2.75
N SER A 60 10.85 17.46 1.85
CA SER A 60 10.87 18.54 0.88
C SER A 60 9.75 18.33 -0.15
N ASN A 61 9.29 19.42 -0.77
CA ASN A 61 8.32 19.32 -1.87
C ASN A 61 8.83 18.40 -3.00
N ASN A 62 10.15 18.38 -3.24
CA ASN A 62 10.76 17.51 -4.22
C ASN A 62 10.69 16.04 -3.81
N ASP A 63 10.99 15.71 -2.55
CA ASP A 63 10.87 14.34 -2.03
C ASP A 63 9.43 13.83 -2.17
N GLN A 64 8.45 14.68 -1.86
CA GLN A 64 7.05 14.32 -1.94
C GLN A 64 6.64 14.05 -3.39
N ALA A 65 7.00 14.95 -4.30
CA ALA A 65 6.73 14.78 -5.72
C ALA A 65 7.38 13.51 -6.28
N SER A 66 8.63 13.23 -5.91
CA SER A 66 9.34 12.02 -6.36
C SER A 66 8.67 10.73 -5.89
N ILE A 67 8.20 10.66 -4.64
CA ILE A 67 7.50 9.46 -4.13
C ILE A 67 6.15 9.28 -4.80
N ILE A 68 5.40 10.37 -4.98
CA ILE A 68 4.10 10.30 -5.67
C ILE A 68 4.28 9.86 -7.11
N GLN A 69 5.26 10.42 -7.82
CA GLN A 69 5.56 10.04 -9.20
C GLN A 69 5.96 8.56 -9.30
N ALA A 70 6.78 8.06 -8.37
CA ALA A 70 7.15 6.66 -8.33
C ALA A 70 5.94 5.74 -8.13
N LYS A 71 5.02 6.10 -7.21
CA LYS A 71 3.79 5.32 -6.99
C LYS A 71 2.86 5.34 -8.20
N ILE A 72 2.76 6.47 -8.90
CA ILE A 72 2.00 6.56 -10.17
C ILE A 72 2.60 5.61 -11.20
N SER A 73 3.91 5.60 -11.39
CA SER A 73 4.58 4.71 -12.34
C SER A 73 4.40 3.22 -11.99
N GLU A 74 4.42 2.86 -10.71
CA GLU A 74 4.11 1.49 -10.25
C GLU A 74 2.68 1.07 -10.59
N ILE A 75 1.72 1.98 -10.43
CA ILE A 75 0.31 1.75 -10.78
C ILE A 75 0.17 1.56 -12.29
N GLU A 76 0.80 2.41 -13.10
CA GLU A 76 0.77 2.32 -14.57
C GLU A 76 1.40 1.01 -15.06
N GLU A 77 2.52 0.58 -14.47
CA GLU A 77 3.14 -0.71 -14.80
C GLU A 77 2.20 -1.88 -14.47
N THR A 78 1.52 -1.82 -13.33
CA THR A 78 0.56 -2.84 -12.90
C THR A 78 -0.65 -2.89 -13.85
N GLN A 79 -1.16 -1.74 -14.28
CA GLN A 79 -2.23 -1.66 -15.28
C GLN A 79 -1.81 -2.29 -16.62
N ASN A 80 -0.60 -1.99 -17.10
CA ASN A 80 -0.07 -2.60 -18.32
C ASN A 80 0.05 -4.13 -18.21
N LYS A 81 0.52 -4.64 -17.06
CA LYS A 81 0.59 -6.11 -16.82
C LYS A 81 -0.79 -6.76 -16.82
N LEU A 82 -1.79 -6.10 -16.23
CA LEU A 82 -3.18 -6.58 -16.23
C LEU A 82 -3.74 -6.60 -17.64
N GLU A 83 -3.50 -5.55 -18.43
CA GLU A 83 -3.95 -5.44 -19.81
C GLU A 83 -3.32 -6.50 -20.71
N ASN A 84 -2.01 -6.73 -20.59
CA ASN A 84 -1.33 -7.81 -21.30
C ASN A 84 -1.89 -9.19 -20.93
N SER A 85 -2.15 -9.42 -19.64
CA SER A 85 -2.76 -10.67 -19.16
C SER A 85 -4.16 -10.86 -19.75
N ARG A 86 -4.96 -9.79 -19.78
CA ARG A 86 -6.29 -9.77 -20.37
C ARG A 86 -6.25 -10.11 -21.86
N GLN A 87 -5.33 -9.48 -22.60
CA GLN A 87 -5.14 -9.72 -24.03
C GLN A 87 -4.73 -11.18 -24.32
N ASN A 88 -3.79 -11.73 -23.54
CA ASN A 88 -3.39 -13.14 -23.64
C ASN A 88 -4.58 -14.09 -23.44
N LEU A 89 -5.48 -13.79 -22.48
CA LEU A 89 -6.69 -14.58 -22.26
C LEU A 89 -7.65 -14.54 -23.47
N TYR A 90 -7.80 -13.39 -24.13
CA TYR A 90 -8.58 -13.29 -25.37
C TYR A 90 -7.96 -14.06 -26.53
N GLU A 91 -6.63 -14.10 -26.61
CA GLU A 91 -5.93 -14.88 -27.62
C GLU A 91 -6.13 -16.37 -27.41
N ILE A 92 -6.06 -16.85 -26.15
CA ILE A 92 -6.39 -18.23 -25.80
C ILE A 92 -7.82 -18.57 -26.23
N LEU A 93 -8.80 -17.70 -25.95
CA LEU A 93 -10.20 -17.90 -26.35
C LEU A 93 -10.41 -17.96 -27.88
N LYS A 94 -9.60 -17.24 -28.66
CA LYS A 94 -9.67 -17.25 -30.13
C LYS A 94 -8.89 -18.40 -30.76
N SER A 95 -7.95 -18.97 -30.01
CA SER A 95 -7.16 -20.11 -30.46
C SER A 95 -7.96 -21.40 -30.29
N ASP A 96 -7.74 -22.38 -31.17
CA ASP A 96 -8.24 -23.74 -30.97
C ASP A 96 -7.43 -24.51 -29.91
N ILE A 97 -6.57 -23.84 -29.14
CA ILE A 97 -5.77 -24.46 -28.09
C ILE A 97 -6.70 -24.79 -26.94
N THR A 98 -7.02 -26.07 -26.79
CA THR A 98 -7.73 -26.54 -25.61
C THR A 98 -6.74 -26.77 -24.48
N CYS A 99 -7.17 -26.55 -23.24
CA CYS A 99 -6.41 -26.94 -22.06
C CYS A 99 -6.02 -28.43 -22.09
N GLU A 100 -6.86 -29.28 -22.70
CA GLU A 100 -6.61 -30.72 -22.85
C GLU A 100 -5.43 -31.02 -23.79
N ASP A 101 -5.16 -30.17 -24.79
CA ASP A 101 -4.00 -30.30 -25.67
C ASP A 101 -2.69 -29.88 -24.97
N GLY A 102 -2.76 -29.00 -23.97
CA GLY A 102 -1.61 -28.42 -23.27
C GLY A 102 -1.25 -29.05 -21.92
N PHE A 103 -2.23 -29.56 -21.16
CA PHE A 103 -2.01 -30.15 -19.83
C PHE A 103 -1.62 -31.64 -19.83
N GLY A 104 -1.30 -32.19 -21.01
CA GLY A 104 -0.60 -33.46 -21.14
C GLY A 104 -1.48 -34.61 -21.62
N LYS A 105 -1.22 -35.04 -22.86
CA LYS A 105 -1.40 -36.44 -23.27
C LYS A 105 -0.22 -37.30 -22.79
N TYR A 106 0.12 -37.34 -21.50
CA TYR A 106 0.99 -38.36 -20.89
C TYR A 106 0.75 -38.46 -19.39
#